data_AF-A0A388PP20-F1
#
_entry.id   AF-A0A388PP20-F1
#
_cell.length_a   1.000
_cell.length_b   1.000
_cell.length_c   1.000
_cell.angle_alpha   90.00
_cell.angle_beta   90.00
_cell.angle_gamma   90.00
#
_symmetry.space_group_name_H-M   'P 1'
#
loop_
_entity.id
_entity.type
_entity.pdbx_description
1 polymer ?
#
loop_
_entity_poly.entity_id
_entity_poly.type
_entity_poly.pdbx_seq_one_letter_code
_entity_poly.pdbx_strand_id
1 'polypeptide(L)'
;MSAITAQTVNDLRQRTGAGLMDCKKALTEANGDMEKAVEILRIKGVATRNKKADRKASEGILAVQVAADGRSATLLELNCETDFVAKNEAFVALAKDLVGQAAAKGVENLLDQPYHADASRKVNDYLNDQVTKIGENLKVSRALKFEANGVGRVSAYVHTGAKIAVLLELGLKSQAAAAHADVADLARQLAMQVVANNARFVRRDDVSADVVAKEKEIALEFTKSEADKAIDEAKRVVEDYRGQLIEQKAANNAEAIAELEKRIVVSEKQVIAAESRKKGQLSNIEKIVAGRVDKFFAEACLLEQSFFRDPDKKVSDLLTEAKAKVGEEVSIVRFVRFQVGETAAE
;
A
#
# COMPACT_ATOMS: atom_id res chain seq x y z
N MET A 1 9.45 -20.78 52.38
CA MET A 1 8.74 -20.47 51.13
C MET A 1 8.08 -19.12 51.28
N SER A 2 8.38 -18.18 50.40
CA SER A 2 7.66 -16.90 50.37
C SER A 2 6.21 -17.16 49.95
N ALA A 3 5.24 -16.61 50.66
CA ALA A 3 3.82 -16.84 50.37
C ALA A 3 3.46 -16.21 49.02
N ILE A 4 2.99 -17.02 48.06
CA ILE A 4 2.48 -16.53 46.77
C ILE A 4 1.09 -15.95 47.01
N THR A 5 1.01 -14.64 47.12
CA THR A 5 -0.24 -13.89 47.33
C THR A 5 -0.76 -13.32 46.02
N ALA A 6 -2.05 -12.96 45.99
CA ALA A 6 -2.64 -12.24 44.84
C ALA A 6 -1.86 -10.96 44.51
N GLN A 7 -1.34 -10.27 45.52
CA GLN A 7 -0.51 -9.08 45.34
C GLN A 7 0.80 -9.43 44.61
N THR A 8 1.56 -10.44 45.09
CA THR A 8 2.82 -10.82 44.43
C THR A 8 2.64 -11.28 42.98
N VAL A 9 1.52 -11.96 42.67
CA VAL A 9 1.18 -12.34 41.30
C VAL A 9 0.87 -11.10 40.46
N ASN A 10 0.14 -10.13 41.02
CA ASN A 10 -0.17 -8.88 40.33
C ASN A 10 1.08 -8.01 40.12
N ASP A 11 1.98 -7.96 41.09
CA ASP A 11 3.25 -7.23 40.98
C ASP A 11 4.12 -7.84 39.86
N LEU A 12 4.25 -9.18 39.82
CA LEU A 12 4.95 -9.85 38.73
C LEU A 12 4.29 -9.57 37.37
N ARG A 13 2.95 -9.58 37.33
CA ARG A 13 2.19 -9.23 36.12
C ARG A 13 2.43 -7.79 35.69
N GLN A 14 2.48 -6.83 36.60
CA GLN A 14 2.79 -5.44 36.27
C GLN A 14 4.23 -5.28 35.77
N ARG A 15 5.19 -6.00 36.39
CA ARG A 15 6.61 -5.98 35.97
C ARG A 15 6.83 -6.59 34.58
N THR A 16 6.17 -7.72 34.29
CA THR A 16 6.46 -8.53 33.09
C THR A 16 5.44 -8.36 31.97
N GLY A 17 4.21 -7.96 32.30
CA GLY A 17 3.06 -7.94 31.42
C GLY A 17 2.54 -9.32 30.99
N ALA A 18 3.05 -10.41 31.58
CA ALA A 18 2.59 -11.77 31.27
C ALA A 18 1.17 -12.04 31.79
N GLY A 19 0.52 -13.08 31.25
CA GLY A 19 -0.81 -13.50 31.69
C GLY A 19 -0.85 -13.84 33.19
N LEU A 20 -1.99 -13.57 33.84
CA LEU A 20 -2.15 -13.75 35.29
C LEU A 20 -1.79 -15.18 35.74
N MET A 21 -2.25 -16.18 34.99
CA MET A 21 -1.99 -17.59 35.30
C MET A 21 -0.53 -17.98 35.05
N ASP A 22 0.12 -17.38 34.06
CA ASP A 22 1.54 -17.63 33.80
C ASP A 22 2.41 -17.03 34.90
N CYS A 23 2.08 -15.82 35.38
CA CYS A 23 2.73 -15.21 36.55
C CYS A 23 2.58 -16.08 37.80
N LYS A 24 1.37 -16.58 38.07
CA LYS A 24 1.13 -17.48 39.20
C LYS A 24 1.95 -18.76 39.09
N LYS A 25 1.95 -19.42 37.92
CA LYS A 25 2.74 -20.64 37.68
C LYS A 25 4.24 -20.40 37.81
N ALA A 26 4.75 -19.29 37.27
CA ALA A 26 6.15 -18.93 37.36
C ALA A 26 6.58 -18.67 38.81
N LEU A 27 5.77 -17.97 39.60
CA LEU A 27 6.03 -17.80 41.04
C LEU A 27 5.99 -19.13 41.79
N THR A 28 5.08 -20.04 41.43
CA THR A 28 5.04 -21.39 42.02
C THR A 28 6.32 -22.17 41.71
N GLU A 29 6.78 -22.18 40.46
CA GLU A 29 8.01 -22.85 40.04
C GLU A 29 9.27 -22.20 40.63
N ALA A 30 9.24 -20.88 40.85
CA ALA A 30 10.28 -20.12 41.52
C ALA A 30 10.23 -20.20 43.06
N ASN A 31 9.28 -20.95 43.66
CA ASN A 31 9.05 -20.98 45.11
C ASN A 31 8.85 -19.59 45.75
N GLY A 32 8.22 -18.68 45.02
CA GLY A 32 7.95 -17.30 45.42
C GLY A 32 9.11 -16.32 45.19
N ASP A 33 10.21 -16.76 44.58
CA ASP A 33 11.31 -15.87 44.16
C ASP A 33 10.90 -15.06 42.92
N MET A 34 10.91 -13.74 43.06
CA MET A 34 10.44 -12.81 42.02
C MET A 34 11.39 -12.76 40.82
N GLU A 35 12.70 -12.70 41.04
CA GLU A 35 13.67 -12.58 39.94
C GLU A 35 13.75 -13.88 39.15
N LYS A 36 13.74 -15.01 39.86
CA LYS A 36 13.67 -16.32 39.22
C LYS A 36 12.36 -16.52 38.46
N ALA A 37 11.23 -16.01 38.95
CA ALA A 37 9.96 -16.06 38.23
C ALA A 37 10.00 -15.20 36.94
N VAL A 38 10.66 -14.05 36.95
CA VAL A 38 10.91 -13.24 35.74
C VAL A 38 11.72 -14.03 34.71
N GLU A 39 12.80 -14.70 35.13
CA GLU A 39 13.61 -15.54 34.24
C GLU A 39 12.80 -16.69 33.61
N ILE A 40 11.99 -17.39 34.42
CA ILE A 40 11.10 -18.47 33.95
C ILE A 40 10.11 -17.95 32.92
N LEU A 41 9.50 -16.78 33.16
CA LEU A 41 8.58 -16.16 32.21
C LEU A 41 9.30 -15.79 30.90
N ARG A 42 10.53 -15.30 30.98
CA ARG A 42 11.32 -14.98 29.79
C ARG A 42 11.58 -16.21 28.92
N ILE A 43 11.97 -17.33 29.54
CA ILE A 43 12.18 -18.62 28.84
C ILE A 43 10.87 -19.12 28.22
N LYS A 44 9.75 -19.07 28.95
CA LYS A 44 8.44 -19.50 28.44
C LYS A 44 7.91 -18.58 27.34
N GLY A 45 8.23 -17.30 27.37
CA GLY A 45 7.91 -16.33 26.33
C GLY A 45 8.52 -16.72 24.98
N VAL A 46 9.79 -17.13 24.97
CA VAL A 46 10.46 -17.64 23.75
C VAL A 46 9.73 -18.86 23.18
N ALA A 47 9.39 -19.84 24.03
CA ALA A 47 8.63 -21.01 23.59
C ALA A 47 7.23 -20.65 23.04
N THR A 48 6.57 -19.67 23.64
CA THR A 48 5.25 -19.18 23.22
C THR A 48 5.33 -18.49 21.86
N ARG A 49 6.36 -17.67 21.63
CA ARG A 49 6.61 -17.06 20.32
C ARG A 49 6.88 -18.12 19.26
N ASN A 50 7.72 -19.11 19.54
CA ASN A 50 8.00 -20.16 18.55
C ASN A 50 6.73 -20.89 18.10
N LYS A 51 5.78 -21.13 19.01
CA LYS A 51 4.45 -21.70 18.66
C LYS A 51 3.56 -20.76 17.84
N LYS A 52 3.81 -19.45 17.90
CA LYS A 52 3.05 -18.42 17.17
C LYS A 52 3.75 -17.99 15.88
N ALA A 53 5.04 -18.27 15.73
CA ALA A 53 5.86 -17.77 14.62
C ALA A 53 5.32 -18.20 13.24
N ASP A 54 4.73 -19.40 13.15
CA ASP A 54 4.14 -19.93 11.92
C ASP A 54 2.75 -19.34 11.60
N ARG A 55 2.15 -18.59 12.53
CA ARG A 55 0.85 -17.95 12.28
C ARG A 55 1.03 -16.80 11.31
N LYS A 56 0.13 -16.72 10.32
CA LYS A 56 0.16 -15.67 9.30
C LYS A 56 -0.03 -14.30 9.94
N ALA A 57 1.01 -13.46 9.88
CA ALA A 57 0.99 -12.07 10.29
C ALA A 57 0.98 -11.18 9.04
N SER A 58 -0.18 -11.04 8.39
CA SER A 58 -0.36 -10.25 7.17
C SER A 58 -1.02 -8.88 7.41
N GLU A 59 -1.48 -8.62 8.64
CA GLU A 59 -1.89 -7.29 9.07
C GLU A 59 -0.69 -6.54 9.68
N GLY A 60 -0.84 -5.26 10.02
CA GLY A 60 0.25 -4.45 10.56
C GLY A 60 0.21 -2.98 10.18
N ILE A 61 1.34 -2.30 10.39
CA ILE A 61 1.53 -0.89 10.03
C ILE A 61 2.93 -0.63 9.46
N LEU A 62 3.02 0.42 8.66
CA LEU A 62 4.26 1.02 8.19
C LEU A 62 4.59 2.23 9.07
N ALA A 63 5.74 2.16 9.74
CA ALA A 63 6.31 3.28 10.47
C ALA A 63 7.46 3.88 9.65
N VAL A 64 7.57 5.20 9.62
CA VAL A 64 8.64 5.90 8.90
C VAL A 64 9.23 7.00 9.78
N GLN A 65 10.56 7.10 9.75
CA GLN A 65 11.32 8.19 10.36
C GLN A 65 12.14 8.88 9.28
N VAL A 66 11.88 10.17 9.03
CA VAL A 66 12.71 10.99 8.15
C VAL A 66 13.84 11.61 8.99
N ALA A 67 15.06 11.62 8.45
CA ALA A 67 16.21 12.24 9.10
C ALA A 67 16.02 13.77 9.16
N ALA A 68 16.54 14.40 10.21
CA ALA A 68 16.38 15.84 10.43
C ALA A 68 16.98 16.70 9.31
N ASP A 69 18.04 16.22 8.66
CA ASP A 69 18.67 16.86 7.51
C ASP A 69 17.87 16.69 6.20
N GLY A 70 16.80 15.88 6.21
CA GLY A 70 15.98 15.58 5.05
C GLY A 70 16.71 14.77 3.98
N ARG A 71 17.83 14.10 4.28
CA ARG A 71 18.61 13.35 3.27
C ARG A 71 18.30 11.85 3.23
N SER A 72 17.65 11.33 4.27
CA SER A 72 17.24 9.94 4.31
C SER A 72 15.94 9.74 5.07
N ALA A 73 15.30 8.60 4.83
CA ALA A 73 14.18 8.09 5.59
C ALA A 73 14.39 6.61 5.89
N THR A 74 14.01 6.18 7.08
CA THR A 74 13.97 4.77 7.47
C THR A 74 12.53 4.33 7.55
N LEU A 75 12.21 3.22 6.90
CA LEU A 75 10.89 2.59 6.94
C LEU A 75 10.99 1.25 7.63
N LEU A 76 10.00 0.95 8.47
CA LEU A 76 9.83 -0.34 9.12
C LEU A 76 8.39 -0.80 8.98
N GLU A 77 8.19 -2.04 8.55
CA GLU A 77 6.90 -2.71 8.62
C GLU A 77 6.87 -3.65 9.81
N LEU A 78 5.93 -3.39 10.73
CA LEU A 78 5.62 -4.27 11.83
C LEU A 78 4.28 -4.93 11.56
N ASN A 79 4.29 -6.26 11.47
CA ASN A 79 3.10 -7.07 11.22
C ASN A 79 2.55 -7.73 12.48
N CYS A 80 1.25 -7.98 12.43
CA CYS A 80 0.45 -8.70 13.43
C CYS A 80 -0.59 -9.60 12.72
N GLU A 81 -1.37 -10.37 13.48
CA GLU A 81 -2.37 -11.28 12.93
C GLU A 81 -3.67 -10.54 12.56
N THR A 82 -4.08 -9.54 13.37
CA THR A 82 -5.36 -8.84 13.19
C THR A 82 -5.23 -7.33 13.04
N ASP A 83 -6.25 -6.70 12.45
CA ASP A 83 -6.32 -5.24 12.31
C ASP A 83 -6.60 -4.52 13.65
N PHE A 84 -7.24 -5.21 14.61
CA PHE A 84 -7.45 -4.73 15.97
C PHE A 84 -6.13 -4.43 16.67
N VAL A 85 -5.14 -5.34 16.58
CA VAL A 85 -3.81 -5.11 17.13
C VAL A 85 -3.08 -4.02 16.36
N ALA A 86 -3.19 -3.97 15.03
CA ALA A 86 -2.54 -2.94 14.21
C ALA A 86 -2.95 -1.50 14.58
N LYS A 87 -4.18 -1.32 15.10
CA LYS A 87 -4.74 -0.04 15.54
C LYS A 87 -4.47 0.27 17.02
N ASN A 88 -3.92 -0.68 17.79
CA ASN A 88 -3.67 -0.52 19.22
C ASN A 88 -2.50 0.46 19.47
N GLU A 89 -2.65 1.36 20.45
CA GLU A 89 -1.64 2.38 20.75
C GLU A 89 -0.28 1.81 21.13
N ALA A 90 -0.23 0.71 21.88
CA ALA A 90 1.03 0.07 22.27
C ALA A 90 1.75 -0.54 21.05
N PHE A 91 1.00 -1.11 20.11
CA PHE A 91 1.56 -1.62 18.85
C PHE A 91 2.09 -0.49 17.96
N VAL A 92 1.33 0.61 17.85
CA VAL A 92 1.78 1.81 17.12
C VAL A 92 3.03 2.43 17.75
N ALA A 93 3.08 2.50 19.08
CA ALA A 93 4.25 2.98 19.81
C ALA A 93 5.46 2.06 19.58
N LEU A 94 5.27 0.74 19.62
CA LEU A 94 6.33 -0.24 19.33
C LEU A 94 6.91 -0.04 17.93
N ALA A 95 6.09 0.11 16.89
CA ALA A 95 6.60 0.32 15.53
C ALA A 95 7.38 1.64 15.40
N LYS A 96 6.90 2.72 16.05
CA LYS A 96 7.60 4.02 16.10
C LYS A 96 8.95 3.92 16.81
N ASP A 97 8.99 3.19 17.91
CA ASP A 97 10.20 2.96 18.69
C ASP A 97 11.25 2.18 17.87
N LEU A 98 10.82 1.08 17.24
CA LEU A 98 11.69 0.25 16.41
C LEU A 98 12.20 0.97 15.17
N VAL A 99 11.38 1.77 14.48
CA VAL A 99 11.86 2.57 13.33
C VAL A 99 12.82 3.67 13.77
N GLY A 100 12.61 4.26 14.96
CA GLY A 100 13.53 5.22 15.55
C GLY A 100 14.89 4.59 15.85
N GLN A 101 14.91 3.41 16.46
CA GLN A 101 16.13 2.64 16.66
C GLN A 101 16.82 2.31 15.33
N ALA A 102 16.07 1.80 14.34
CA ALA A 102 16.62 1.47 13.03
C ALA A 102 17.21 2.70 12.32
N ALA A 103 16.57 3.87 12.44
CA ALA A 103 17.09 5.12 11.89
C ALA A 103 18.39 5.56 12.58
N ALA A 104 18.53 5.34 13.89
CA ALA A 104 19.70 5.76 14.66
C ALA A 104 20.88 4.78 14.59
N LYS A 105 20.61 3.47 14.44
CA LYS A 105 21.61 2.40 14.57
C LYS A 105 21.83 1.59 13.29
N GLY A 106 21.05 1.83 12.25
CA GLY A 106 21.06 1.04 11.01
C GLY A 106 19.97 -0.03 11.00
N VAL A 107 19.63 -0.49 9.80
CA VAL A 107 18.57 -1.49 9.56
C VAL A 107 19.12 -2.92 9.55
N GLU A 108 20.43 -3.06 9.35
CA GLU A 108 21.15 -4.31 9.25
C GLU A 108 21.09 -5.06 10.59
N ASN A 109 20.68 -6.32 10.53
CA ASN A 109 20.54 -7.19 11.70
C ASN A 109 19.76 -6.55 12.86
N LEU A 110 18.75 -5.72 12.56
CA LEU A 110 18.00 -4.94 13.55
C LEU A 110 17.57 -5.77 14.78
N LEU A 111 17.08 -6.98 14.55
CA LEU A 111 16.63 -7.88 15.60
C LEU A 111 17.76 -8.31 16.56
N ASP A 112 19.00 -8.39 16.09
CA ASP A 112 20.16 -8.78 16.88
C ASP A 112 20.86 -7.60 17.58
N GLN A 113 20.50 -6.35 17.24
CA GLN A 113 21.05 -5.17 17.88
C GLN A 113 20.64 -5.09 19.36
N PRO A 114 21.48 -4.51 20.24
CA PRO A 114 21.05 -4.12 21.58
C PRO A 114 19.86 -3.18 21.52
N TYR A 115 18.84 -3.40 22.35
CA TYR A 115 17.66 -2.55 22.39
C TYR A 115 18.02 -1.18 22.99
N HIS A 116 17.57 -0.09 22.35
CA HIS A 116 18.06 1.25 22.69
C HIS A 116 17.67 1.71 24.10
N ALA A 117 16.50 1.31 24.61
CA ALA A 117 16.06 1.66 25.95
C ALA A 117 16.56 0.69 27.04
N ASP A 118 17.03 -0.49 26.66
CA ASP A 118 17.64 -1.48 27.56
C ASP A 118 18.68 -2.32 26.80
N ALA A 119 19.92 -1.86 26.82
CA ALA A 119 21.03 -2.48 26.10
C ALA A 119 21.42 -3.87 26.64
N SER A 120 20.87 -4.30 27.78
CA SER A 120 21.12 -5.65 28.32
C SER A 120 20.43 -6.75 27.50
N ARG A 121 19.56 -6.37 26.56
CA ARG A 121 18.76 -7.27 25.75
C ARG A 121 18.82 -6.89 24.27
N LYS A 122 18.54 -7.86 23.41
CA LYS A 122 18.39 -7.61 21.97
C LYS A 122 17.01 -7.03 21.64
N VAL A 123 16.89 -6.34 20.51
CA VAL A 123 15.58 -5.95 19.95
C VAL A 123 14.65 -7.15 19.81
N ASN A 124 15.17 -8.29 19.36
CA ASN A 124 14.40 -9.53 19.24
C ASN A 124 13.83 -9.99 20.59
N ASP A 125 14.60 -9.83 21.67
CA ASP A 125 14.14 -10.20 23.01
C ASP A 125 13.03 -9.26 23.48
N TYR A 126 13.16 -7.97 23.20
CA TYR A 126 12.11 -7.00 23.51
C TYR A 126 10.83 -7.29 22.71
N LEU A 127 10.96 -7.59 21.42
CA LEU A 127 9.82 -7.99 20.57
C LEU A 127 9.13 -9.27 21.08
N ASN A 128 9.89 -10.23 21.64
CA ASN A 128 9.32 -11.44 22.27
C ASN A 128 8.40 -11.12 23.46
N ASP A 129 8.78 -10.14 24.27
CA ASP A 129 7.95 -9.71 25.39
C ASP A 129 6.65 -9.09 24.87
N GLN A 130 6.72 -8.32 23.79
CA GLN A 130 5.53 -7.71 23.18
C GLN A 130 4.59 -8.75 22.59
N VAL A 131 5.11 -9.81 21.95
CA VAL A 131 4.31 -10.98 21.51
C VAL A 131 3.58 -11.62 22.68
N THR A 132 4.24 -11.76 23.83
CA THR A 132 3.63 -12.37 25.03
C THR A 132 2.53 -11.49 25.63
N LYS A 133 2.75 -10.15 25.64
CA LYS A 133 1.79 -9.17 26.16
C LYS A 133 0.57 -9.00 25.25
N ILE A 134 0.79 -8.89 23.94
CA ILE A 134 -0.26 -8.68 22.93
C ILE A 134 -1.00 -9.97 22.64
N GLY A 135 -0.31 -11.11 22.66
CA GLY A 135 -0.90 -12.41 22.40
C GLY A 135 -1.05 -12.78 20.92
N GLU A 136 -0.46 -12.01 20.00
CA GLU A 136 -0.38 -12.30 18.56
C GLU A 136 1.05 -12.50 18.09
N ASN A 137 1.24 -13.17 16.96
CA ASN A 137 2.50 -13.20 16.25
C ASN A 137 2.87 -11.80 15.77
N LEU A 138 4.01 -11.27 16.22
CA LEU A 138 4.55 -9.99 15.79
C LEU A 138 5.83 -10.20 15.01
N LYS A 139 5.92 -9.55 13.86
CA LYS A 139 7.05 -9.72 12.94
C LYS A 139 7.49 -8.38 12.37
N VAL A 140 8.78 -8.08 12.44
CA VAL A 140 9.39 -7.06 11.59
C VAL A 140 9.61 -7.72 10.23
N SER A 141 8.76 -7.42 9.24
CA SER A 141 8.86 -8.06 7.92
C SER A 141 9.79 -7.33 6.97
N ARG A 142 9.94 -6.01 7.13
CA ARG A 142 10.94 -5.23 6.41
C ARG A 142 11.41 -4.05 7.26
N ALA A 143 12.70 -3.76 7.14
CA ALA A 143 13.31 -2.52 7.58
C ALA A 143 14.27 -2.08 6.46
N LEU A 144 14.18 -0.83 6.02
CA LEU A 144 15.03 -0.32 4.96
C LEU A 144 15.35 1.15 5.18
N LYS A 145 16.53 1.55 4.69
CA LYS A 145 16.96 2.94 4.62
C LYS A 145 16.86 3.40 3.18
N PHE A 146 16.24 4.55 2.97
CA PHE A 146 16.11 5.23 1.69
C PHE A 146 16.87 6.56 1.78
N GLU A 147 17.92 6.70 0.99
CA GLU A 147 18.84 7.83 1.03
C GLU A 147 18.91 8.52 -0.34
N ALA A 148 19.08 9.83 -0.34
CA ALA A 148 19.27 10.58 -1.57
C ALA A 148 20.56 10.15 -2.28
N ASN A 149 20.48 9.90 -3.59
CA ASN A 149 21.63 9.46 -4.41
C ASN A 149 22.61 10.61 -4.75
N GLY A 150 22.34 11.82 -4.28
CA GLY A 150 23.16 13.01 -4.54
C GLY A 150 22.70 14.21 -3.71
N VAL A 151 22.71 15.38 -4.34
CA VAL A 151 22.14 16.59 -3.77
C VAL A 151 20.63 16.54 -3.95
N GLY A 152 19.91 16.48 -2.85
CA GLY A 152 18.48 16.25 -2.90
C GLY A 152 17.82 16.23 -1.53
N ARG A 153 16.52 16.03 -1.57
CA ARG A 153 15.67 15.94 -0.38
C ARG A 153 14.82 14.68 -0.44
N VAL A 154 14.88 13.90 0.63
CA VAL A 154 13.98 12.78 0.89
C VAL A 154 12.77 13.27 1.70
N SER A 155 11.59 12.82 1.30
CA SER A 155 10.36 12.98 2.06
C SER A 155 9.64 11.65 2.16
N ALA A 156 8.74 11.56 3.14
CA ALA A 156 7.88 10.41 3.31
C ALA A 156 6.45 10.84 3.60
N TYR A 157 5.52 10.02 3.17
CA TYR A 157 4.11 10.15 3.53
C TYR A 157 3.57 8.78 3.93
N VAL A 158 3.00 8.70 5.14
CA VAL A 158 2.28 7.53 5.62
C VAL A 158 0.80 7.88 5.58
N HIS A 159 0.03 7.15 4.78
CA HIS A 159 -1.39 7.39 4.62
C HIS A 159 -2.16 7.04 5.91
N THR A 160 -3.38 7.57 6.05
CA THR A 160 -4.24 7.30 7.20
C THR A 160 -4.42 5.79 7.41
N GLY A 161 -4.27 5.34 8.66
CA GLY A 161 -4.28 3.92 9.01
C GLY A 161 -2.94 3.19 8.82
N ALA A 162 -1.90 3.89 8.36
CA ALA A 162 -0.52 3.39 8.24
C ALA A 162 -0.37 2.11 7.39
N LYS A 163 -1.31 1.85 6.48
CA LYS A 163 -1.28 0.71 5.56
C LYS A 163 -0.47 0.96 4.30
N ILE A 164 -0.31 2.23 3.92
CA ILE A 164 0.45 2.65 2.74
C ILE A 164 1.47 3.69 3.19
N ALA A 165 2.71 3.55 2.72
CA ALA A 165 3.74 4.57 2.86
C ALA A 165 4.43 4.82 1.54
N VAL A 166 4.81 6.07 1.28
CA VAL A 166 5.62 6.47 0.13
C VAL A 166 6.89 7.13 0.65
N LEU A 167 8.02 6.74 0.07
CA LEU A 167 9.30 7.44 0.20
C LEU A 167 9.62 8.08 -1.15
N LEU A 168 9.97 9.36 -1.18
CA LEU A 168 10.20 10.11 -2.41
C LEU A 168 11.47 10.94 -2.30
N GLU A 169 12.26 10.97 -3.37
CA GLU A 169 13.48 11.76 -3.51
C GLU A 169 13.28 12.85 -4.57
N LEU A 170 13.52 14.10 -4.16
CA LEU A 170 13.72 15.22 -5.07
C LEU A 170 15.22 15.48 -5.28
N GLY A 171 15.61 15.72 -6.52
CA GLY A 171 16.96 16.09 -6.94
C GLY A 171 17.08 17.59 -7.12
N LEU A 172 18.20 18.15 -6.66
CA LEU A 172 18.51 19.58 -6.68
C LEU A 172 19.99 19.80 -7.02
N LYS A 173 20.40 21.05 -7.25
CA LYS A 173 21.80 21.42 -7.53
C LYS A 173 22.57 21.78 -6.26
N SER A 174 21.90 22.34 -5.26
CA SER A 174 22.54 22.75 -3.99
C SER A 174 21.82 22.20 -2.76
N GLN A 175 22.58 21.90 -1.69
CA GLN A 175 21.99 21.43 -0.43
C GLN A 175 21.17 22.53 0.26
N ALA A 176 21.52 23.80 0.03
CA ALA A 176 20.75 24.95 0.51
C ALA A 176 19.34 24.97 -0.09
N ALA A 177 19.23 24.77 -1.40
CA ALA A 177 17.94 24.61 -2.07
C ALA A 177 17.19 23.37 -1.57
N ALA A 178 17.87 22.24 -1.39
CA ALA A 178 17.25 21.01 -0.87
C ALA A 178 16.70 21.17 0.56
N ALA A 179 17.25 22.11 1.34
CA ALA A 179 16.76 22.45 2.66
C ALA A 179 15.62 23.49 2.66
N HIS A 180 15.28 24.08 1.51
CA HIS A 180 14.27 25.13 1.40
C HIS A 180 12.87 24.62 1.80
N ALA A 181 12.10 25.46 2.50
CA ALA A 181 10.78 25.09 3.02
C ALA A 181 9.79 24.70 1.90
N ASP A 182 9.75 25.47 0.80
CA ASP A 182 8.91 25.13 -0.36
C ASP A 182 9.26 23.77 -0.97
N VAL A 183 10.55 23.38 -0.99
CA VAL A 183 10.98 22.06 -1.50
C VAL A 183 10.54 20.96 -0.55
N ALA A 184 10.62 21.18 0.76
CA ALA A 184 10.11 20.26 1.76
C ALA A 184 8.60 20.03 1.62
N ASP A 185 7.86 21.11 1.38
CA ASP A 185 6.41 21.06 1.22
C ASP A 185 6.00 20.39 -0.08
N LEU A 186 6.67 20.71 -1.19
CA LEU A 186 6.49 20.04 -2.47
C LEU A 186 6.75 18.54 -2.34
N ALA A 187 7.90 18.13 -1.77
CA ALA A 187 8.25 16.72 -1.63
C ALA A 187 7.18 15.94 -0.85
N ARG A 188 6.61 16.54 0.21
CA ARG A 188 5.49 15.95 0.96
C ARG A 188 4.22 15.85 0.12
N GLN A 189 3.86 16.89 -0.62
CA GLN A 189 2.69 16.89 -1.50
C GLN A 189 2.81 15.85 -2.61
N LEU A 190 4.01 15.69 -3.19
CA LEU A 190 4.27 14.67 -4.20
C LEU A 190 4.20 13.26 -3.63
N ALA A 191 4.70 13.04 -2.40
CA ALA A 191 4.51 11.75 -1.73
C ALA A 191 3.03 11.44 -1.48
N MET A 192 2.20 12.44 -1.17
CA MET A 192 0.74 12.29 -1.08
C MET A 192 0.10 12.02 -2.45
N GLN A 193 0.54 12.70 -3.51
CA GLN A 193 0.08 12.49 -4.88
C GLN A 193 0.29 11.03 -5.31
N VAL A 194 1.46 10.44 -5.03
CA VAL A 194 1.75 9.04 -5.36
C VAL A 194 0.75 8.09 -4.69
N VAL A 195 0.35 8.37 -3.43
CA VAL A 195 -0.70 7.59 -2.76
C VAL A 195 -2.07 7.80 -3.40
N ALA A 196 -2.44 9.06 -3.66
CA ALA A 196 -3.78 9.41 -4.14
C ALA A 196 -4.07 8.86 -5.54
N ASN A 197 -3.11 8.96 -6.45
CA ASN A 197 -3.30 8.64 -7.87
C ASN A 197 -2.49 7.42 -8.32
N ASN A 198 -1.96 6.62 -7.38
CA ASN A 198 -1.26 5.36 -7.62
C ASN A 198 -0.19 5.43 -8.74
N ALA A 199 0.65 6.47 -8.71
CA ALA A 199 1.75 6.59 -9.66
C ALA A 199 2.69 5.38 -9.54
N ARG A 200 3.13 4.85 -10.70
CA ARG A 200 4.01 3.67 -10.80
C ARG A 200 5.42 4.03 -11.28
N PHE A 201 5.53 5.09 -12.08
CA PHE A 201 6.77 5.55 -12.67
C PHE A 201 6.92 7.05 -12.45
N VAL A 202 8.14 7.61 -12.55
CA VAL A 202 8.29 9.07 -12.53
C VAL A 202 7.87 9.63 -13.90
N ARG A 203 8.35 9.03 -14.98
CA ARG A 203 8.18 9.48 -16.37
C ARG A 203 8.11 8.31 -17.35
N ARG A 204 7.69 8.58 -18.59
CA ARG A 204 7.58 7.57 -19.67
C ARG A 204 8.85 6.76 -19.88
N ASP A 205 10.00 7.44 -19.81
CA ASP A 205 11.32 6.83 -20.05
C ASP A 205 11.68 5.77 -19.01
N ASP A 206 11.04 5.78 -17.84
CA ASP A 206 11.25 4.75 -16.81
C ASP A 206 10.40 3.50 -17.04
N VAL A 207 9.46 3.52 -18.00
CA VAL A 207 8.59 2.39 -18.34
C VAL A 207 9.32 1.47 -19.31
N SER A 208 9.50 0.20 -18.93
CA SER A 208 10.20 -0.76 -19.79
C SER A 208 9.45 -1.01 -21.10
N ALA A 209 10.20 -1.33 -22.16
CA ALA A 209 9.63 -1.65 -23.47
C ALA A 209 8.63 -2.83 -23.39
N ASP A 210 8.89 -3.81 -22.52
CA ASP A 210 8.01 -4.97 -22.30
C ASP A 210 6.67 -4.55 -21.70
N VAL A 211 6.66 -3.65 -20.71
CA VAL A 211 5.43 -3.09 -20.14
C VAL A 211 4.67 -2.33 -21.22
N VAL A 212 5.34 -1.47 -22.00
CA VAL A 212 4.70 -0.72 -23.09
C VAL A 212 4.12 -1.65 -24.15
N ALA A 213 4.84 -2.71 -24.53
CA ALA A 213 4.35 -3.71 -25.47
C ALA A 213 3.12 -4.45 -24.91
N LYS A 214 3.13 -4.79 -23.62
CA LYS A 214 1.99 -5.44 -22.98
C LYS A 214 0.78 -4.54 -22.90
N GLU A 215 0.94 -3.27 -22.56
CA GLU A 215 -0.16 -2.30 -22.55
C GLU A 215 -0.74 -2.06 -23.95
N LYS A 216 0.09 -2.10 -25.00
CA LYS A 216 -0.39 -2.08 -26.40
C LYS A 216 -1.24 -3.30 -26.74
N GLU A 217 -0.81 -4.48 -26.33
CA GLU A 217 -1.56 -5.73 -26.53
C GLU A 217 -2.90 -5.69 -25.79
N ILE A 218 -2.87 -5.29 -24.50
CA ILE A 218 -4.08 -5.11 -23.68
C ILE A 218 -5.03 -4.10 -24.34
N ALA A 219 -4.52 -2.95 -24.79
CA ALA A 219 -5.33 -1.92 -25.43
C ALA A 219 -5.96 -2.41 -26.75
N LEU A 220 -5.23 -3.21 -27.53
CA LEU A 220 -5.71 -3.83 -28.75
C LEU A 220 -6.85 -4.82 -28.46
N GLU A 221 -6.62 -5.75 -27.54
CA GLU A 221 -7.58 -6.79 -27.18
C GLU A 221 -8.82 -6.19 -26.54
N PHE A 222 -8.64 -5.24 -25.62
CA PHE A 222 -9.75 -4.49 -25.02
C PHE A 222 -10.61 -3.80 -26.07
N THR A 223 -9.98 -3.15 -27.06
CA THR A 223 -10.72 -2.44 -28.12
C THR A 223 -11.55 -3.40 -28.98
N LYS A 224 -11.01 -4.59 -29.30
CA LYS A 224 -11.76 -5.62 -30.03
C LYS A 224 -12.89 -6.19 -29.18
N SER A 225 -12.58 -6.60 -27.95
CA SER A 225 -13.52 -7.20 -27.01
C SER A 225 -14.72 -6.28 -26.73
N GLU A 226 -14.50 -4.99 -26.50
CA GLU A 226 -15.59 -4.04 -26.29
C GLU A 226 -16.48 -3.88 -27.52
N ALA A 227 -15.88 -3.87 -28.72
CA ALA A 227 -16.65 -3.80 -29.96
C ALA A 227 -17.50 -5.07 -30.18
N ASP A 228 -16.96 -6.23 -29.83
CA ASP A 228 -17.67 -7.51 -29.89
C ASP A 228 -18.82 -7.59 -28.87
N LYS A 229 -18.57 -7.22 -27.62
CA LYS A 229 -19.61 -7.15 -26.59
C LYS A 229 -20.77 -6.24 -27.00
N ALA A 230 -20.48 -5.08 -27.58
CA ALA A 230 -21.52 -4.16 -28.03
C ALA A 230 -22.41 -4.76 -29.15
N ILE A 231 -21.84 -5.59 -30.02
CA ILE A 231 -22.59 -6.32 -31.05
C ILE A 231 -23.43 -7.43 -30.41
N ASP A 232 -22.83 -8.22 -29.51
CA ASP A 232 -23.51 -9.31 -28.83
C ASP A 232 -24.67 -8.83 -27.95
N GLU A 233 -24.50 -7.70 -27.25
CA GLU A 233 -25.57 -7.06 -26.48
C GLU A 233 -26.72 -6.60 -27.39
N ALA A 234 -26.41 -5.97 -28.52
CA ALA A 234 -27.43 -5.57 -29.49
C ALA A 234 -28.18 -6.79 -30.08
N LYS A 235 -27.47 -7.91 -30.32
CA LYS A 235 -28.07 -9.16 -30.81
C LYS A 235 -28.99 -9.80 -29.77
N ARG A 236 -28.58 -9.83 -28.50
CA ARG A 236 -29.41 -10.34 -27.40
C ARG A 236 -30.73 -9.57 -27.28
N VAL A 237 -30.72 -8.25 -27.41
CA VAL A 237 -31.95 -7.44 -27.41
C VAL A 237 -32.90 -7.85 -28.53
N VAL A 238 -32.39 -8.13 -29.73
CA VAL A 238 -33.20 -8.63 -30.85
C VAL A 238 -33.78 -10.01 -30.54
N GLU A 239 -32.98 -10.92 -29.99
CA GLU A 239 -33.41 -12.27 -29.60
C GLU A 239 -34.49 -12.25 -28.51
N ASP A 240 -34.35 -11.38 -27.51
CA ASP A 240 -35.34 -11.19 -26.44
C ASP A 240 -36.69 -10.73 -27.00
N TYR A 241 -36.69 -9.73 -27.89
CA TYR A 241 -37.93 -9.29 -28.54
C TYR A 241 -38.54 -10.36 -29.44
N ARG A 242 -37.72 -11.17 -30.12
CA ARG A 242 -38.21 -12.31 -30.91
C ARG A 242 -38.85 -13.37 -30.02
N GLY A 243 -38.28 -13.65 -28.85
CA GLY A 243 -38.88 -14.53 -27.85
C GLY A 243 -40.25 -14.02 -27.38
N GLN A 244 -40.32 -12.76 -26.97
CA GLN A 244 -41.58 -12.11 -26.58
C GLN A 244 -42.61 -12.13 -27.71
N LEU A 245 -42.19 -11.94 -28.96
CA LEU A 245 -43.08 -11.96 -30.12
C LEU A 245 -43.74 -13.33 -30.29
N ILE A 246 -43.02 -14.42 -30.06
CA ILE A 246 -43.57 -15.79 -30.11
C ILE A 246 -44.68 -15.95 -29.06
N GLU A 247 -44.44 -15.48 -27.83
CA GLU A 247 -45.44 -15.54 -26.74
C GLU A 247 -46.68 -14.71 -27.06
N GLN A 248 -46.52 -13.48 -27.56
CA GLN A 248 -47.65 -12.62 -27.91
C GLN A 248 -48.43 -13.14 -29.12
N LYS A 249 -47.76 -13.80 -30.07
CA LYS A 249 -48.40 -14.53 -31.18
C LYS A 249 -49.25 -15.68 -30.66
N ALA A 250 -48.73 -16.48 -29.72
CA ALA A 250 -49.52 -17.55 -29.09
C ALA A 250 -50.73 -17.01 -28.29
N ALA A 251 -50.60 -15.82 -27.71
CA ALA A 251 -51.68 -15.13 -26.99
C ALA A 251 -52.66 -14.35 -27.89
N ASN A 252 -52.46 -14.31 -29.21
CA ASN A 252 -53.25 -13.51 -30.17
C ASN A 252 -53.38 -12.01 -29.82
N ASN A 253 -52.35 -11.42 -29.20
CA ASN A 253 -52.35 -10.00 -28.85
C ASN A 253 -51.85 -9.13 -30.02
N ALA A 254 -52.75 -8.74 -30.92
CA ALA A 254 -52.41 -8.03 -32.15
C ALA A 254 -51.66 -6.69 -31.93
N GLU A 255 -52.02 -5.95 -30.87
CA GLU A 255 -51.37 -4.67 -30.56
C GLU A 255 -49.92 -4.87 -30.10
N ALA A 256 -49.69 -5.83 -29.19
CA ALA A 256 -48.35 -6.14 -28.71
C ALA A 256 -47.46 -6.74 -29.81
N ILE A 257 -48.02 -7.55 -30.71
CA ILE A 257 -47.32 -8.10 -31.88
C ILE A 257 -46.82 -6.95 -32.78
N ALA A 258 -47.71 -6.02 -33.15
CA ALA A 258 -47.36 -4.91 -34.03
C ALA A 258 -46.28 -3.99 -33.41
N GLU A 259 -46.31 -3.81 -32.09
CA GLU A 259 -45.30 -3.04 -31.38
C GLU A 259 -43.95 -3.79 -31.30
N LEU A 260 -43.94 -5.08 -30.99
CA LEU A 260 -42.72 -5.89 -30.94
C LEU A 260 -42.05 -6.00 -32.31
N GLU A 261 -42.81 -6.16 -33.39
CA GLU A 261 -42.26 -6.18 -34.76
C GLU A 261 -41.54 -4.86 -35.09
N LYS A 262 -42.10 -3.71 -34.68
CA LYS A 262 -41.40 -2.42 -34.82
C LYS A 262 -40.11 -2.37 -33.99
N ARG A 263 -40.13 -2.84 -32.75
CA ARG A 263 -38.95 -2.87 -31.86
C ARG A 263 -37.84 -3.78 -32.39
N ILE A 264 -38.19 -4.92 -32.96
CA ILE A 264 -37.23 -5.82 -33.63
C ILE A 264 -36.53 -5.10 -34.78
N VAL A 265 -37.29 -4.44 -35.67
CA VAL A 265 -36.70 -3.69 -36.80
C VAL A 265 -35.77 -2.58 -36.31
N VAL A 266 -36.13 -1.87 -35.23
CA VAL A 266 -35.28 -0.83 -34.65
C VAL A 266 -34.00 -1.41 -34.03
N SER A 267 -34.11 -2.51 -33.29
CA SER A 267 -32.96 -3.17 -32.66
C SER A 267 -32.03 -3.86 -33.67
N GLU A 268 -32.56 -4.43 -34.76
CA GLU A 268 -31.74 -4.95 -35.87
C GLU A 268 -30.91 -3.84 -36.54
N LYS A 269 -31.47 -2.62 -36.69
CA LYS A 269 -30.69 -1.45 -37.14
C LYS A 269 -29.58 -1.09 -36.15
N GLN A 270 -29.78 -1.30 -34.85
CA GLN A 270 -28.74 -1.08 -33.84
C GLN A 270 -27.60 -2.10 -33.96
N VAL A 271 -27.90 -3.38 -34.27
CA VAL A 271 -26.87 -4.40 -34.55
C VAL A 271 -26.00 -3.98 -35.74
N ILE A 272 -26.62 -3.58 -36.86
CA ILE A 272 -25.89 -3.11 -38.07
C ILE A 272 -25.03 -1.88 -37.75
N ALA A 273 -25.56 -0.95 -36.95
CA ALA A 273 -24.82 0.21 -36.50
C ALA A 273 -23.62 -0.18 -35.62
N ALA A 274 -23.76 -1.15 -34.72
CA ALA A 274 -22.67 -1.66 -33.89
C ALA A 274 -21.57 -2.34 -34.73
N GLU A 275 -21.96 -3.18 -35.70
CA GLU A 275 -21.02 -3.81 -36.64
C GLU A 275 -20.27 -2.77 -37.48
N SER A 276 -20.97 -1.74 -37.95
CA SER A 276 -20.38 -0.62 -38.69
C SER A 276 -19.39 0.17 -37.82
N ARG A 277 -19.72 0.42 -36.54
CA ARG A 277 -18.82 1.06 -35.57
C ARG A 277 -17.57 0.22 -35.35
N LYS A 278 -17.71 -1.11 -35.15
CA LYS A 278 -16.57 -2.02 -35.02
C LYS A 278 -15.65 -1.92 -36.23
N LYS A 279 -16.20 -1.92 -37.45
CA LYS A 279 -15.41 -1.75 -38.68
C LYS A 279 -14.65 -0.42 -38.69
N GLY A 280 -15.31 0.68 -38.28
CA GLY A 280 -14.67 2.00 -38.16
C GLY A 280 -13.61 2.10 -37.04
N GLN A 281 -13.78 1.34 -35.96
CA GLN A 281 -12.76 1.23 -34.91
C GLN A 281 -11.55 0.44 -35.40
N LEU A 282 -11.77 -0.70 -36.07
CA LEU A 282 -10.71 -1.53 -36.64
C LEU A 282 -9.88 -0.75 -37.68
N SER A 283 -10.51 0.11 -38.50
CA SER A 283 -9.77 0.95 -39.46
C SER A 283 -8.92 2.04 -38.80
N ASN A 284 -9.21 2.42 -37.56
CA ASN A 284 -8.47 3.43 -36.80
C ASN A 284 -7.75 2.84 -35.58
N ILE A 285 -7.56 1.52 -35.56
CA ILE A 285 -7.19 0.81 -34.34
C ILE A 285 -5.83 1.25 -33.78
N GLU A 286 -4.86 1.55 -34.65
CA GLU A 286 -3.55 2.04 -34.25
C GLU A 286 -3.64 3.36 -33.47
N LYS A 287 -4.44 4.31 -33.95
CA LYS A 287 -4.66 5.60 -33.28
C LYS A 287 -5.40 5.43 -31.95
N ILE A 288 -6.36 4.50 -31.89
CA ILE A 288 -7.11 4.18 -30.67
C ILE A 288 -6.17 3.55 -29.63
N VAL A 289 -5.36 2.57 -30.04
CA VAL A 289 -4.37 1.91 -29.18
C VAL A 289 -3.35 2.93 -28.69
N ALA A 290 -2.82 3.79 -29.57
CA ALA A 290 -1.90 4.85 -29.17
C ALA A 290 -2.50 5.78 -28.10
N GLY A 291 -3.74 6.24 -28.30
CA GLY A 291 -4.43 7.08 -27.31
C GLY A 291 -4.68 6.37 -25.97
N ARG A 292 -4.94 5.06 -25.97
CA ARG A 292 -5.06 4.25 -24.74
C ARG A 292 -3.73 4.11 -24.02
N VAL A 293 -2.64 3.92 -24.76
CA VAL A 293 -1.29 3.86 -24.19
C VAL A 293 -0.87 5.23 -23.64
N ASP A 294 -1.23 6.33 -24.31
CA ASP A 294 -1.03 7.68 -23.77
C ASP A 294 -1.82 7.90 -22.47
N LYS A 295 -3.05 7.40 -22.40
CA LYS A 295 -3.82 7.42 -21.16
C LYS A 295 -3.15 6.60 -20.04
N PHE A 296 -2.62 5.42 -20.36
CA PHE A 296 -1.82 4.65 -19.41
C PHE A 296 -0.64 5.47 -18.88
N PHE A 297 0.12 6.17 -19.74
CA PHE A 297 1.21 7.02 -19.28
C PHE A 297 0.72 8.18 -18.42
N ALA A 298 -0.39 8.83 -18.79
CA ALA A 298 -0.98 9.92 -18.00
C ALA A 298 -1.43 9.47 -16.60
N GLU A 299 -1.85 8.22 -16.44
CA GLU A 299 -2.26 7.65 -15.16
C GLU A 299 -1.08 7.04 -14.38
N ALA A 300 -0.11 6.43 -15.05
CA ALA A 300 0.98 5.68 -14.41
C ALA A 300 2.24 6.52 -14.14
N CYS A 301 2.50 7.57 -14.91
CA CYS A 301 3.69 8.41 -14.78
C CYS A 301 3.39 9.67 -13.95
N LEU A 302 4.08 9.81 -12.81
CA LEU A 302 3.85 10.87 -11.84
C LEU A 302 3.89 12.27 -12.47
N LEU A 303 4.84 12.55 -13.37
CA LEU A 303 4.97 13.86 -14.01
C LEU A 303 3.78 14.24 -14.91
N GLU A 304 3.04 13.26 -15.43
CA GLU A 304 1.91 13.50 -16.34
C GLU A 304 0.56 13.59 -15.63
N GLN A 305 0.49 13.11 -14.39
CA GLN A 305 -0.72 13.12 -13.61
C GLN A 305 -1.19 14.55 -13.29
N SER A 306 -2.50 14.74 -13.34
CA SER A 306 -3.16 15.88 -12.71
C SER A 306 -2.92 15.84 -11.19
N PHE A 307 -2.67 17.01 -10.61
CA PHE A 307 -2.41 17.14 -9.18
C PHE A 307 -3.71 16.96 -8.38
N PHE A 308 -3.69 16.11 -7.36
CA PHE A 308 -4.90 15.70 -6.63
C PHE A 308 -5.61 16.86 -5.89
N ARG A 309 -4.90 17.96 -5.58
CA ARG A 309 -5.49 19.15 -4.93
C ARG A 309 -5.94 20.22 -5.91
N ASP A 310 -5.39 20.21 -7.13
CA ASP A 310 -5.68 21.17 -8.18
C ASP A 310 -5.56 20.46 -9.54
N PRO A 311 -6.65 19.80 -10.00
CA PRO A 311 -6.62 18.96 -11.19
C PRO A 311 -6.32 19.71 -12.50
N ASP A 312 -6.43 21.04 -12.48
CA ASP A 312 -6.10 21.92 -13.61
C ASP A 312 -4.58 22.01 -13.84
N LYS A 313 -3.78 21.60 -12.85
CA LYS A 313 -2.32 21.53 -12.93
C LYS A 313 -1.83 20.10 -13.02
N LYS A 314 -0.77 19.88 -13.77
CA LYS A 314 0.01 18.65 -13.72
C LYS A 314 1.10 18.74 -12.66
N VAL A 315 1.59 17.57 -12.24
CA VAL A 315 2.75 17.49 -11.35
C VAL A 315 3.99 18.18 -11.95
N SER A 316 4.19 18.10 -13.27
CA SER A 316 5.26 18.84 -13.97
C SER A 316 5.20 20.35 -13.74
N ASP A 317 3.99 20.90 -13.61
CA ASP A 317 3.80 22.34 -13.41
C ASP A 317 4.24 22.73 -12.00
N LEU A 318 3.97 21.88 -11.00
CA LEU A 318 4.44 22.09 -9.63
C LEU A 318 5.98 22.13 -9.53
N LEU A 319 6.68 21.31 -10.32
CA LEU A 319 8.15 21.37 -10.38
C LEU A 319 8.64 22.70 -10.97
N THR A 320 7.95 23.19 -12.00
CA THR A 320 8.25 24.47 -12.64
C THR A 320 8.03 25.64 -11.67
N GLU A 321 6.93 25.61 -10.91
CA GLU A 321 6.64 26.59 -9.87
C GLU A 321 7.69 26.56 -8.75
N ALA A 322 8.11 25.38 -8.31
CA ALA A 322 9.15 25.22 -7.31
C ALA A 322 10.51 25.73 -7.79
N LYS A 323 10.88 25.43 -9.05
CA LYS A 323 12.06 25.98 -9.70
C LYS A 323 12.07 27.50 -9.70
N ALA A 324 10.94 28.13 -9.99
CA ALA A 324 10.82 29.60 -9.99
C ALA A 324 11.03 30.19 -8.57
N LYS A 325 10.55 29.51 -7.53
CA LYS A 325 10.72 29.94 -6.13
C LYS A 325 12.14 29.78 -5.61
N VAL A 326 12.79 28.67 -5.96
CA VAL A 326 14.08 28.27 -5.38
C VAL A 326 15.26 28.76 -6.23
N GLY A 327 15.04 29.10 -7.51
CA GLY A 327 16.04 29.63 -8.43
C GLY A 327 16.93 28.57 -9.08
N GLU A 328 16.65 27.28 -8.89
CA GLU A 328 17.35 26.17 -9.52
C GLU A 328 16.41 25.02 -9.88
N GLU A 329 16.91 24.08 -10.69
CA GLU A 329 16.12 22.94 -11.15
C GLU A 329 15.72 22.03 -9.99
N VAL A 330 14.45 21.64 -9.95
CA VAL A 330 13.91 20.65 -9.00
C VAL A 330 13.34 19.50 -9.81
N SER A 331 13.85 18.29 -9.60
CA SER A 331 13.40 17.08 -10.30
C SER A 331 12.95 16.01 -9.33
N ILE A 332 12.07 15.11 -9.79
CA ILE A 332 11.77 13.88 -9.05
C ILE A 332 12.78 12.83 -9.48
N VAL A 333 13.59 12.34 -8.55
CA VAL A 333 14.62 11.33 -8.86
C VAL A 333 13.99 9.94 -8.88
N ARG A 334 13.27 9.61 -7.81
CA ARG A 334 12.61 8.32 -7.63
C ARG A 334 11.61 8.36 -6.48
N PHE A 335 10.71 7.40 -6.44
CA PHE A 335 9.89 7.11 -5.28
C PHE A 335 9.71 5.60 -5.12
N VAL A 336 9.30 5.18 -3.93
CA VAL A 336 8.87 3.81 -3.66
C VAL A 336 7.59 3.87 -2.84
N ARG A 337 6.56 3.13 -3.29
CA ARG A 337 5.29 2.95 -2.58
C ARG A 337 5.31 1.58 -1.91
N PHE A 338 4.89 1.53 -0.66
CA PHE A 338 4.81 0.33 0.15
C PHE A 338 3.38 0.13 0.62
N GLN A 339 2.89 -1.10 0.60
CA GLN A 339 1.66 -1.49 1.26
C GLN A 339 1.93 -2.59 2.28
N VAL A 340 1.25 -2.54 3.42
CA VAL A 340 1.30 -3.61 4.43
C VAL A 340 0.92 -4.94 3.79
N GLY A 341 1.67 -5.99 4.10
CA GLY A 341 1.43 -7.34 3.61
C GLY A 341 1.93 -7.62 2.19
N GLU A 342 2.34 -6.59 1.44
CA GLU A 342 3.06 -6.80 0.17
C GLU A 342 4.51 -7.19 0.47
N THR A 343 4.85 -8.44 0.14
CA THR A 343 6.26 -8.84 0.00
C THR A 343 6.81 -8.24 -1.28
N ALA A 344 8.10 -7.89 -1.31
CA ALA A 344 8.75 -7.39 -2.51
C ALA A 344 8.79 -8.47 -3.61
N ALA A 345 7.71 -8.56 -4.39
CA ALA A 345 7.61 -9.17 -5.72
C ALA A 345 6.14 -9.09 -6.18
N GLU A 346 5.81 -8.03 -6.93
CA GLU A 346 5.22 -8.13 -8.27
C GLU A 346 5.81 -6.99 -9.13
#